data_AF-A0A662VAM9-F1
#
_entry.id   AF-A0A662VAM9-F1
#
_cell.length_a   1.000
_cell.length_b   1.000
_cell.length_c   1.000
_cell.angle_alpha   90.00
_cell.angle_beta   90.00
_cell.angle_gamma   90.00
#
_symmetry.space_group_name_H-M   'P 1'
#
loop_
_entity.id
_entity.type
_entity.pdbx_description
1 polymer ?
#
loop_
_entity_poly.entity_id
_entity_poly.type
_entity_poly.pdbx_seq_one_letter_code
_entity_poly.pdbx_strand_id
1 'polypeptide(L)'
;MKFHITIFILLVVSVALMASTVEQTLNFNAPKIATQDGFDKIFADDLSVLTRPGMPELPSKPVQILIPAGEKAISVNISYTSR
;
A
#
# COMPACT_ATOMS: atom_id res chain seq x y z
N MET A 1 27.40 -20.94 32.53
CA MET A 1 26.63 -21.85 31.64
C MET A 1 25.14 -21.49 31.56
N LYS A 2 24.39 -21.46 32.67
CA LYS A 2 22.96 -21.09 32.68
C LYS A 2 22.66 -19.72 32.07
N PHE A 3 23.47 -18.71 32.39
CA PHE A 3 23.34 -17.34 31.87
C PHE A 3 23.42 -17.24 30.34
N HIS A 4 24.37 -17.95 29.72
CA HIS A 4 24.52 -17.95 28.26
C HIS A 4 23.33 -18.62 27.56
N ILE A 5 22.77 -19.68 28.16
CA ILE A 5 21.57 -20.35 27.65
C ILE A 5 20.36 -19.40 27.73
N THR A 6 20.20 -18.67 28.82
CA THR A 6 19.12 -17.69 28.97
C THR A 6 19.21 -16.57 27.93
N ILE A 7 20.42 -16.03 27.70
CA ILE A 7 20.65 -15.02 26.66
C ILE A 7 20.34 -15.57 25.27
N PHE A 8 20.78 -16.80 24.99
CA PHE A 8 20.53 -17.44 23.70
C PHE A 8 19.02 -17.64 23.45
N ILE A 9 18.27 -18.08 24.45
CA ILE A 9 16.81 -18.21 24.35
C ILE A 9 16.15 -16.84 24.14
N LEU A 10 16.57 -15.81 24.88
CA LEU A 10 16.05 -14.46 24.73
C LEU A 10 16.29 -13.92 23.31
N LEU A 11 17.47 -14.18 22.75
CA LEU A 11 17.85 -13.79 21.39
C LEU A 11 16.96 -14.49 20.34
N VAL A 12 16.71 -15.79 20.50
CA VAL A 12 15.85 -16.54 19.55
C VAL A 12 14.41 -16.04 19.60
N VAL A 13 13.87 -15.77 20.79
CA VAL A 13 12.51 -15.27 20.96
C VAL A 13 12.35 -13.85 20.41
N SER A 14 13.34 -12.97 20.58
CA SER A 14 13.26 -11.60 20.08
C SER A 14 13.23 -11.53 18.55
N VAL A 15 13.97 -12.40 17.86
CA VAL A 15 13.95 -12.49 16.39
C VAL A 15 12.60 -13.02 15.88
N ALA A 16 11.96 -13.94 16.61
CA ALA A 16 10.65 -14.48 16.24
C ALA A 16 9.49 -13.48 16.40
N LEU A 17 9.68 -12.41 17.19
CA LEU A 17 8.67 -11.38 17.44
C LEU A 17 8.74 -10.19 16.47
N MET A 18 9.64 -10.21 15.49
CA MET A 18 9.72 -9.13 14.50
C MET A 18 8.47 -9.14 13.60
N ALA A 19 7.75 -8.02 13.59
CA ALA A 19 6.59 -7.84 12.72
C ALA A 19 7.02 -7.87 11.25
N SER A 20 6.41 -8.76 10.47
CA SER A 20 6.59 -8.84 9.03
C SER A 20 6.02 -7.59 8.35
N THR A 21 6.74 -7.06 7.36
CA THR A 21 6.28 -5.94 6.53
C THR A 21 6.34 -6.34 5.07
N VAL A 22 5.26 -6.07 4.32
CA VAL A 22 5.20 -6.28 2.88
C VAL A 22 5.29 -4.92 2.20
N GLU A 23 6.35 -4.73 1.42
CA GLU A 23 6.57 -3.49 0.66
C GLU A 23 6.18 -3.68 -0.81
N GLN A 24 5.40 -2.75 -1.35
CA GLN A 24 5.05 -2.71 -2.76
C GLN A 24 5.17 -1.30 -3.31
N THR A 25 5.98 -1.14 -4.35
CA THR A 25 6.09 0.11 -5.09
C THR A 25 5.12 0.11 -6.27
N LEU A 26 4.31 1.16 -6.36
CA LEU A 26 3.35 1.36 -7.43
C LEU A 26 3.77 2.55 -8.28
N ASN A 27 3.75 2.36 -9.59
CA ASN A 27 4.00 3.44 -10.54
C ASN A 27 2.67 3.96 -11.09
N PHE A 28 2.52 5.28 -11.07
CA PHE A 28 1.40 6.00 -11.65
C PHE A 28 1.91 6.85 -12.80
N ASN A 29 1.25 6.72 -13.95
CA ASN A 29 1.54 7.57 -15.10
C ASN A 29 0.97 8.98 -14.85
N ALA A 30 1.55 9.97 -15.53
CA ALA A 30 1.03 11.33 -15.47
C ALA A 30 -0.41 11.38 -16.01
N PRO A 31 -1.38 11.91 -15.25
CA PRO A 31 -2.73 12.06 -15.74
C PRO A 31 -2.80 13.18 -16.78
N LYS A 32 -3.77 13.08 -17.68
CA LYS A 32 -4.13 14.14 -18.62
C LYS A 32 -5.37 14.85 -18.09
N ILE A 33 -5.40 16.17 -18.14
CA ILE A 33 -6.58 16.96 -17.81
C ILE A 33 -7.17 17.46 -19.13
N ALA A 34 -8.45 17.18 -19.36
CA ALA A 34 -9.16 17.72 -20.52
C ALA A 34 -10.58 18.11 -20.14
N THR A 35 -11.09 19.17 -20.78
CA THR A 35 -12.44 19.65 -20.54
C THR A 35 -13.45 18.82 -21.33
N GLN A 36 -14.44 18.26 -20.64
CA GLN A 36 -15.54 17.48 -21.22
C GLN A 36 -16.85 17.96 -20.60
N ASP A 37 -17.86 18.25 -21.43
CA ASP A 37 -19.19 18.70 -20.98
C ASP A 37 -19.16 19.94 -20.06
N GLY A 38 -18.15 20.79 -20.21
CA GLY A 38 -17.95 22.01 -19.41
C GLY A 38 -17.24 21.78 -18.07
N PHE A 39 -16.75 20.57 -17.79
CA PHE A 39 -16.01 20.22 -16.58
C PHE A 39 -14.60 19.74 -16.91
N ASP A 40 -13.65 19.98 -16.00
CA ASP A 40 -12.32 19.40 -16.10
C ASP A 40 -12.34 17.94 -15.66
N LYS A 41 -11.97 17.05 -16.58
CA LYS A 41 -11.90 15.62 -16.33
C LYS A 41 -10.46 15.15 -16.32
N ILE A 42 -10.15 14.33 -15.33
CA ILE A 42 -8.84 13.70 -15.15
C ILE A 42 -8.86 12.34 -15.85
N PHE A 43 -8.06 12.20 -16.89
CA PHE A 43 -7.87 10.96 -17.63
C PHE A 43 -6.58 10.30 -17.18
N ALA A 44 -6.67 9.03 -16.79
CA ALA A 44 -5.53 8.19 -16.52
C ALA A 44 -5.79 6.81 -17.14
N ASP A 45 -5.13 6.55 -18.27
CA ASP A 45 -5.45 5.46 -19.19
C ASP A 45 -5.31 4.07 -18.53
N ASP A 46 -4.52 3.94 -17.46
CA ASP A 46 -4.31 2.70 -16.69
C ASP A 46 -5.10 2.62 -15.37
N LEU A 47 -6.01 3.57 -15.11
CA LEU A 47 -6.74 3.68 -13.85
C LEU A 47 -8.25 3.48 -14.04
N SER A 48 -8.88 2.84 -13.06
CA SER A 48 -10.33 2.72 -12.97
C SER A 48 -10.94 3.96 -12.34
N VAL A 49 -12.14 4.35 -12.75
CA VAL A 49 -12.83 5.53 -12.19
C VAL A 49 -13.67 5.13 -10.99
N LEU A 50 -13.39 5.71 -9.83
CA LEU A 50 -14.31 5.74 -8.69
C LEU A 50 -15.35 6.82 -8.95
N THR A 51 -16.61 6.40 -9.01
CA THR A 51 -17.75 7.29 -9.21
C THR A 51 -18.82 7.03 -8.16
N ARG A 52 -19.38 8.11 -7.63
CA ARG A 52 -20.61 8.11 -6.84
C ARG A 52 -21.52 9.20 -7.42
N PRO A 53 -22.83 8.95 -7.57
CA PRO A 53 -23.74 9.97 -8.06
C PRO A 53 -23.63 11.28 -7.27
N GLY A 54 -23.44 12.40 -7.97
CA GLY A 54 -23.27 13.73 -7.38
C GLY A 54 -21.87 14.04 -6.83
N MET A 55 -20.90 13.13 -6.97
CA MET A 55 -19.50 13.36 -6.60
C MET A 55 -18.61 13.43 -7.86
N PRO A 56 -17.47 14.15 -7.79
CA PRO A 56 -16.48 14.12 -8.86
C PRO A 56 -15.97 12.70 -9.12
N GLU A 57 -15.71 12.41 -10.39
CA GLU A 57 -15.03 11.20 -10.81
C GLU A 57 -13.55 11.25 -10.43
N LEU A 58 -13.05 10.19 -9.78
CA LEU A 58 -11.64 10.11 -9.38
C LEU A 58 -10.99 8.85 -9.94
N PRO A 59 -9.87 8.96 -10.68
CA PRO A 59 -9.08 7.81 -11.09
C PRO A 59 -8.49 7.08 -9.89
N SER A 60 -8.45 5.75 -9.95
CA SER A 60 -8.01 4.87 -8.88
C SER A 60 -7.40 3.58 -9.43
N LYS A 61 -6.43 3.03 -8.69
CA LYS A 61 -5.83 1.73 -8.97
C LYS A 61 -6.16 0.79 -7.82
N PRO A 62 -7.03 -0.22 -7.99
CA PRO A 62 -7.20 -1.23 -6.96
C PRO A 62 -5.89 -2.04 -6.86
N VAL A 63 -5.42 -2.24 -5.64
CA VAL A 63 -4.17 -2.97 -5.36
C VAL A 63 -4.52 -4.14 -4.45
N GLN A 64 -4.07 -5.34 -4.80
CA GLN A 64 -4.23 -6.54 -4.00
C GLN A 64 -2.84 -7.05 -3.60
N ILE A 65 -2.65 -7.21 -2.29
CA ILE A 65 -1.39 -7.66 -1.70
C ILE A 65 -1.65 -9.00 -1.02
N LEU A 66 -0.82 -9.99 -1.35
CA LEU A 66 -0.83 -11.28 -0.67
C LEU A 66 -0.10 -11.14 0.67
N ILE A 67 -0.79 -11.50 1.74
CA ILE A 67 -0.25 -11.50 3.10
C ILE A 67 0.23 -12.93 3.41
N PRO A 68 1.34 -13.11 4.14
CA PRO A 68 1.78 -14.42 4.59
C PRO A 68 0.69 -15.21 5.33
N ALA A 69 0.71 -16.53 5.16
CA ALA A 69 -0.30 -17.40 5.78
C ALA A 69 -0.24 -17.32 7.31
N GLY A 70 -1.39 -17.12 7.94
CA GLY A 70 -1.50 -16.98 9.41
C GLY A 70 -1.25 -15.58 9.93
N GLU A 71 -0.89 -14.62 9.07
CA GLU A 71 -0.72 -13.22 9.44
C GLU A 71 -1.94 -12.36 9.05
N LYS A 72 -2.07 -11.20 9.69
CA LYS A 72 -3.12 -10.21 9.40
C LYS A 72 -2.47 -8.84 9.23
N ALA A 73 -2.82 -8.14 8.16
CA ALA A 73 -2.44 -6.74 8.00
C ALA A 73 -3.14 -5.89 9.09
N ILE A 74 -2.33 -5.22 9.90
CA ILE A 74 -2.80 -4.33 10.98
C ILE A 74 -2.69 -2.86 10.63
N SER A 75 -1.83 -2.51 9.66
CA SER A 75 -1.60 -1.14 9.22
C SER A 75 -1.16 -1.11 7.76
N VAL A 76 -1.40 0.02 7.11
CA VAL A 76 -0.91 0.34 5.77
C VAL A 76 -0.24 1.71 5.85
N ASN A 77 0.98 1.80 5.35
CA ASN A 77 1.70 3.06 5.22
C ASN A 77 1.85 3.39 3.74
N ILE A 78 1.51 4.63 3.37
CA ILE A 78 1.61 5.13 2.00
C ILE A 78 2.66 6.22 1.98
N SER A 79 3.73 5.98 1.24
CA SER A 79 4.75 6.98 0.94
C SER A 79 4.71 7.29 -0.56
N TYR A 80 4.72 8.57 -0.91
CA TYR A 80 4.76 9.01 -2.30
C TYR A 80 6.01 9.83 -2.57
N THR A 81 6.49 9.78 -3.80
CA THR A 81 7.58 10.63 -4.28
C THR A 81 7.12 11.26 -5.58
N SER A 82 7.01 12.59 -5.60
CA SER A 82 6.81 13.33 -6.85
C SER A 82 8.15 13.44 -7.55
N ARG A 83 8.18 13.11 -8.84
CA ARG A 83 9.27 13.59 -9.72
C ARG A 83 9.00 15.02 -10.15
#